data_AF-A0A6P0XXY3-F1
#
_entry.id   AF-A0A6P0XXY3-F1
#
_cell.length_a   1.000
_cell.length_b   1.000
_cell.length_c   1.000
_cell.angle_alpha   90.00
_cell.angle_beta   90.00
_cell.angle_gamma   90.00
#
_symmetry.space_group_name_H-M   'P 1'
#
loop_
_entity.id
_entity.type
_entity.pdbx_description
1 polymer ?
#
loop_
_entity_poly.entity_id
_entity_poly.type
_entity_poly.pdbx_seq_one_letter_code
_entity_poly.pdbx_strand_id
1 'polypeptide(L)' 'MVQKIALFNHKGGVSKTTTTFNLGWMLASKGKRVILVDTDPQCNLTGMVLGFSSKQELEKIYSKNQDIKSALAPAF' A
#
# COMPACT_ATOMS: atom_id res chain seq x y z
N MET A 1 16.40 -12.10 8.42
CA MET A 1 16.59 -10.65 8.64
C MET A 1 15.60 -9.89 7.76
N VAL A 2 14.99 -8.81 8.24
CA VAL A 2 14.04 -7.99 7.48
C VAL A 2 14.78 -6.78 6.90
N GLN A 3 14.55 -6.47 5.63
CA GLN A 3 15.03 -5.24 4.99
C GLN A 3 13.90 -4.22 4.91
N LYS A 4 14.19 -2.95 5.23
CA LYS A 4 13.24 -1.83 5.18
C LYS A 4 13.66 -0.88 4.06
N ILE A 5 12.73 -0.59 3.14
CA ILE A 5 12.93 0.32 2.02
C ILE A 5 11.85 1.40 2.12
N ALA A 6 12.25 2.67 2.21
CA ALA A 6 11.33 3.81 2.27
C ALA A 6 11.52 4.68 1.02
N LEU A 7 10.46 4.85 0.22
CA LEU A 7 10.47 5.75 -0.92
C LEU A 7 9.91 7.11 -0.51
N PHE A 8 10.80 8.09 -0.37
CA PHE A 8 10.46 9.42 0.12
C PHE A 8 10.89 10.51 -0.88
N ASN A 9 10.06 11.55 -1.01
CA ASN A 9 10.32 12.74 -1.81
C ASN A 9 9.32 13.85 -1.38
N HIS A 10 9.80 15.07 -1.22
CA HIS A 10 9.04 16.27 -0.87
C HIS A 10 8.08 16.79 -1.96
N LYS A 11 8.07 16.17 -3.15
CA LYS A 11 7.18 16.58 -4.25
C LYS A 11 6.09 15.53 -4.54
N GLY A 12 4.86 15.99 -4.76
CA GLY A 12 3.76 15.15 -5.29
C GLY A 12 3.99 14.79 -6.76
N GLY A 13 3.41 13.67 -7.23
CA GLY A 13 3.47 13.30 -8.65
C GLY A 13 4.83 12.77 -9.16
N VAL A 14 5.75 12.42 -8.26
CA VAL A 14 7.10 11.90 -8.59
C VAL A 14 7.19 10.37 -8.51
N SER A 15 6.08 9.67 -8.74
CA SER A 15 6.01 8.21 -8.84
C SER A 15 6.28 7.39 -7.56
N LYS A 16 6.41 8.00 -6.37
CA LYS A 16 6.67 7.25 -5.11
C LYS A 16 5.74 6.04 -4.91
N THR A 17 4.43 6.27 -4.96
CA THR A 17 3.40 5.25 -4.76
C THR A 17 3.50 4.15 -5.83
N THR A 18 3.57 4.54 -7.10
CA THR A 18 3.67 3.62 -8.23
C THR A 18 4.94 2.77 -8.17
N THR A 19 6.07 3.36 -7.80
CA THR A 19 7.33 2.64 -7.61
C THR A 19 7.26 1.72 -6.40
N THR A 20 6.67 2.15 -5.28
CA THR A 20 6.48 1.28 -4.09
C THR A 20 5.65 0.05 -4.44
N PHE A 21 4.53 0.23 -5.14
CA PHE A 21 3.66 -0.87 -5.57
C PHE A 21 4.41 -1.87 -6.45
N ASN A 22 5.03 -1.40 -7.55
CA ASN A 22 5.71 -2.28 -8.50
C ASN A 22 6.94 -2.97 -7.89
N LEU A 23 7.70 -2.28 -7.02
CA LEU A 23 8.82 -2.89 -6.31
C LEU A 23 8.34 -4.01 -5.38
N GLY A 24 7.28 -3.76 -4.61
CA GLY A 24 6.68 -4.76 -3.73
C GLY A 24 6.19 -5.98 -4.51
N TRP A 25 5.44 -5.74 -5.60
CA TRP A 25 4.97 -6.78 -6.49
C TRP A 25 6.11 -7.64 -7.05
N MET A 26 7.13 -7.03 -7.63
CA MET A 26 8.28 -7.75 -8.19
C MET A 26 9.06 -8.55 -7.15
N LEU A 27 9.22 -8.02 -5.93
CA LEU A 27 9.84 -8.75 -4.82
C LEU A 27 8.99 -9.96 -4.41
N ALA A 28 7.67 -9.80 -4.32
CA ALA A 28 6.75 -10.89 -4.02
C ALA A 28 6.78 -11.96 -5.13
N SER A 29 6.75 -11.57 -6.41
CA SER A 29 6.88 -12.49 -7.55
C SER A 29 8.21 -13.25 -7.56
N LYS A 30 9.25 -12.75 -6.89
CA LYS A 30 10.54 -13.43 -6.67
C LYS A 30 10.56 -14.30 -5.41
N GLY A 31 9.39 -14.61 -4.83
CA GLY A 31 9.25 -15.48 -3.66
C GLY A 31 9.63 -14.82 -2.33
N LYS A 32 9.72 -13.48 -2.27
CA LYS A 32 9.98 -12.77 -1.01
C LYS A 32 8.67 -12.52 -0.26
N ARG A 33 8.73 -12.62 1.06
CA ARG A 33 7.66 -12.11 1.93
C ARG A 33 7.78 -10.59 2.01
N VAL A 34 6.77 -9.88 1.53
CA VAL A 34 6.76 -8.42 1.42
C VAL A 34 5.59 -7.87 2.21
N ILE A 35 5.81 -6.79 2.95
CA ILE A 35 4.76 -5.97 3.55
C ILE A 35 4.89 -4.60 2.91
N LEU A 36 3.80 -4.09 2.34
CA LEU A 36 3.67 -2.71 1.90
C LEU A 36 3.05 -1.89 3.02
N VAL A 37 3.61 -0.72 3.31
CA VAL A 37 3.12 0.19 4.34
C VAL A 37 2.80 1.52 3.68
N ASP A 38 1.53 1.92 3.70
CA ASP A 38 1.11 3.25 3.28
C ASP A 38 1.14 4.20 4.49
N THR A 39 1.91 5.27 4.37
CA THR A 39 2.01 6.33 5.39
C THR A 39 1.60 7.69 4.83
N ASP A 40 1.03 7.72 3.62
CA ASP A 40 0.49 8.91 2.99
C ASP A 40 -1.01 9.05 3.34
N PRO A 41 -1.46 10.18 3.92
CA PRO A 41 -2.87 10.41 4.20
C PRO A 41 -3.80 10.31 2.98
N GLN A 42 -3.28 10.39 1.76
CA GLN A 42 -4.07 10.20 0.53
C GLN A 42 -4.41 8.73 0.25
N CYS A 43 -3.73 7.78 0.92
CA CYS A 43 -3.99 6.33 0.81
C CYS A 43 -3.90 5.76 -0.62
N ASN A 44 -3.11 6.40 -1.50
CA ASN A 44 -3.01 6.00 -2.91
C ASN A 44 -2.40 4.60 -3.06
N LEU A 45 -1.49 4.19 -2.17
CA LEU A 45 -0.90 2.85 -2.24
C LEU A 45 -1.94 1.81 -1.85
N THR A 46 -2.66 2.04 -0.75
CA THR A 46 -3.76 1.15 -0.31
C THR A 46 -4.81 0.98 -1.40
N GLY A 47 -5.26 2.08 -2.01
CA GLY A 47 -6.25 2.02 -3.10
C GLY A 47 -5.75 1.24 -4.31
N MET A 48 -4.49 1.42 -4.72
CA MET A 48 -3.87 0.69 -5.83
C MET A 48 -3.77 -0.81 -5.54
N VAL A 49 -3.40 -1.18 -4.31
CA VAL A 49 -3.25 -2.57 -3.89
C VAL A 49 -4.60 -3.32 -3.84
N LEU A 50 -5.64 -2.66 -3.37
CA LEU A 50 -6.98 -3.26 -3.23
C LEU A 50 -7.84 -3.14 -4.49
N GLY A 51 -7.33 -2.51 -5.55
CA GLY A 51 -8.02 -2.38 -6.83
C GLY A 51 -9.18 -1.38 -6.82
N PHE A 52 -9.13 -0.37 -5.93
CA PHE A 52 -10.21 0.60 -5.85
C PHE A 52 -10.20 1.59 -7.00
N SER A 53 -11.40 1.83 -7.53
CA SER A 53 -11.66 2.77 -8.61
C SER A 53 -12.15 4.11 -8.08
N SER A 54 -12.58 4.17 -6.81
CA SER A 54 -13.17 5.36 -6.20
C SER A 54 -12.78 5.57 -4.74
N LYS A 55 -12.81 6.83 -4.31
CA LYS A 55 -12.59 7.19 -2.89
C LYS A 55 -13.66 6.61 -1.96
N GLN A 56 -14.88 6.39 -2.45
CA GLN A 56 -15.98 5.83 -1.65
C GLN A 56 -15.70 4.38 -1.22
N GLU A 57 -14.97 3.60 -2.02
CA GLU A 57 -14.57 2.23 -1.66
C GLU A 57 -13.58 2.23 -0.50
N LEU A 58 -12.64 3.16 -0.51
CA LEU A 58 -11.70 3.38 0.58
C LEU A 58 -12.42 3.79 1.88
N GLU A 59 -13.36 4.73 1.79
CA GLU A 59 -14.16 5.20 2.93
C GLU A 59 -14.98 4.06 3.56
N LYS A 60 -15.51 3.13 2.76
CA LYS A 60 -16.24 1.95 3.26
C LYS A 60 -15.37 0.97 4.06
N ILE A 61 -14.06 0.94 3.81
CA ILE A 61 -13.13 0.11 4.58
C ILE A 61 -12.84 0.76 5.92
N TYR A 62 -12.56 2.07 5.90
CA TYR A 62 -12.28 2.81 7.12
C TYR A 62 -13.51 2.97 8.01
N SER A 63 -14.73 2.84 7.48
CA SER A 63 -15.96 2.84 8.29
C SER A 63 -16.25 1.50 8.98
N LYS A 64 -15.52 0.43 8.66
CA LYS A 64 -15.54 -0.86 9.36
C LYS A 64 -14.47 -0.92 10.46
N ASN A 65 -14.33 -2.07 11.13
CA ASN A 65 -13.37 -2.33 12.20
C ASN A 65 -12.00 -1.69 11.92
N GLN A 66 -11.59 -0.76 12.79
CA GLN A 66 -10.34 -0.01 12.71
C GLN A 66 -9.26 -0.62 13.61
N ASP A 67 -8.94 -1.89 13.41
CA ASP A 67 -7.88 -2.57 14.16
C ASP A 67 -6.72 -2.96 13.24
N ILE A 68 -5.55 -3.22 13.85
CA ILE A 68 -4.34 -3.56 13.08
C ILE A 68 -4.56 -4.87 12.30
N LYS A 69 -5.37 -5.80 12.81
CA LYS A 69 -5.60 -7.09 12.17
C LYS A 69 -6.42 -6.91 10.89
N SER A 70 -7.44 -6.07 10.89
CA SER A 70 -8.24 -5.77 9.70
C SER A 70 -7.44 -5.02 8.64
N ALA A 71 -6.49 -4.17 9.06
CA ALA A 71 -5.58 -3.45 8.16
C ALA A 71 -4.48 -4.32 7.53
N LEU A 72 -4.23 -5.51 8.06
CA LEU A 72 -3.22 -6.46 7.58
C LEU A 72 -3.80 -7.56 6.68
N ALA A 73 -5.03 -7.39 6.17
CA ALA A 73 -5.59 -8.32 5.21
C ALA A 73 -4.63 -8.48 4.01
N PRO A 74 -4.29 -9.72 3.59
CA PRO A 74 -3.44 -9.94 2.43
C PRO A 74 -4.02 -9.23 1.21
N ALA A 75 -3.16 -8.47 0.53
CA ALA A 75 -3.42 -8.18 -0.85
C ALA A 75 -3.15 -9.47 -1.62
N PHE A 76 -4.22 -10.04 -2.18
CA PHE A 76 -4.30 -11.30 -2.94
C PHE A 76 -4.06 -12.58 -2.13
#